data_AF-A0A842A8U0-F1
#
_entry.id   AF-A0A842A8U0-F1
#
_cell.length_a   1.000
_cell.length_b   1.000
_cell.length_c   1.000
_cell.angle_alpha   90.00
_cell.angle_beta   90.00
_cell.angle_gamma   90.00
#
_symmetry.space_group_name_H-M   'P 1'
#
loop_
_entity.id
_entity.type
_entity.pdbx_description
1 polymer ?
#
loop_
_entity_poly.entity_id
_entity_poly.type
_entity_poly.pdbx_seq_one_letter_code
_entity_poly.pdbx_strand_id
1 'polypeptide(L)'
;MAFTHWSKLYIPVSLIREERPNSYLIRMPSESYLSGYDFFHPVKLTRRIENFMGELRTIEIAYPDAEWEFKLYKYNAKRTKTVDIIRISSYTFLEEFENKTDLNYYAMKSKQEKIDRLREARNNHHTPQVLSPEANVRIKDDLIDD
;
A
#
# COMPACT_ATOMS: atom_id res chain seq x y z
N MET A 1 2.66 17.11 -22.93
CA MET A 1 2.78 17.21 -21.46
C MET A 1 3.04 15.82 -20.95
N ALA A 2 4.22 15.55 -20.39
CA ALA A 2 4.51 14.25 -19.78
C ALA A 2 3.71 14.14 -18.47
N PHE A 3 2.85 13.14 -18.35
CA PHE A 3 2.17 12.85 -17.09
C PHE A 3 3.21 12.37 -16.10
N THR A 4 3.43 13.13 -15.03
CA THR A 4 4.28 12.70 -13.92
C THR A 4 3.54 11.60 -13.18
N HIS A 5 3.89 10.33 -13.45
CA HIS A 5 3.38 9.22 -12.64
C HIS A 5 4.05 9.26 -11.28
N TRP A 6 3.27 9.02 -10.23
CA TRP A 6 3.75 8.95 -8.86
C TRP A 6 3.65 7.51 -8.40
N SER A 7 4.79 6.88 -8.12
CA SER A 7 4.85 5.57 -7.48
C SER A 7 4.70 5.67 -5.98
N LYS A 8 4.26 4.56 -5.41
CA LYS A 8 4.16 4.34 -3.98
C LYS A 8 5.02 3.16 -3.60
N LEU A 9 5.70 3.29 -2.49
CA LEU A 9 6.50 2.26 -1.88
C LEU A 9 6.00 2.03 -0.46
N TYR A 10 5.75 0.77 -0.14
CA TYR A 10 5.41 0.34 1.21
C TYR A 10 6.65 -0.23 1.86
N ILE A 11 6.98 0.24 3.07
CA ILE A 11 8.19 -0.16 3.77
C ILE A 11 7.80 -0.70 5.14
N PRO A 12 8.26 -1.88 5.55
CA PRO A 12 7.99 -2.39 6.88
C PRO A 12 8.74 -1.55 7.91
N VAL A 13 8.11 -1.26 9.04
CA VAL A 13 8.76 -0.49 10.12
C VAL A 13 10.02 -1.18 10.64
N SER A 14 10.16 -2.51 10.48
CA SER A 14 11.39 -3.25 10.81
C SER A 14 12.62 -2.84 10.01
N LEU A 15 12.46 -2.24 8.82
CA LEU A 15 13.56 -1.69 8.03
C LEU A 15 13.90 -0.24 8.43
N ILE A 16 13.07 0.40 9.26
CA ILE A 16 13.40 1.71 9.83
C ILE A 16 14.47 1.49 10.90
N ARG A 17 15.67 1.96 10.60
CA ARG A 17 16.83 1.84 11.48
C ARG A 17 16.80 2.87 12.60
N GLU A 18 16.36 4.09 12.27
CA GLU A 18 16.30 5.21 13.21
C GLU A 18 15.14 6.14 12.82
N GLU A 19 14.31 6.49 13.81
CA GLU A 19 13.32 7.55 13.66
C GLU A 19 13.91 8.85 14.20
N ARG A 20 14.11 9.84 13.32
CA ARG A 20 14.55 11.18 13.70
C ARG A 20 13.36 12.13 13.71
N PRO A 21 13.46 13.30 14.38
CA PRO A 21 12.34 14.24 14.46
C PRO A 21 11.72 14.61 13.10
N ASN A 22 12.52 14.67 12.04
CA ASN A 22 12.07 15.09 10.71
C ASN A 22 12.29 14.07 9.59
N SER A 23 12.88 12.90 9.88
CA SER A 23 13.22 11.91 8.85
C SER A 23 13.29 10.50 9.40
N TYR A 24 12.99 9.52 8.56
CA TYR A 24 13.36 8.12 8.79
C TYR A 24 14.71 7.83 8.15
N LEU A 25 15.57 7.11 8.86
CA LEU A 25 16.70 6.42 8.29
C LEU A 25 16.29 4.98 8.02
N ILE A 26 16.21 4.61 6.75
CA ILE A 26 15.65 3.34 6.30
C ILE A 26 16.77 2.50 5.70
N ARG A 27 16.83 1.24 6.11
CA ARG A 27 17.84 0.29 5.64
C ARG A 27 17.41 -0.38 4.35
N MET A 28 18.34 -0.58 3.43
CA MET A 28 18.13 -1.49 2.29
C MET A 28 17.97 -2.94 2.77
N PRO A 29 17.18 -3.78 2.07
CA PRO A 29 17.00 -5.19 2.44
C PRO A 29 18.33 -5.94 2.49
N SER A 30 18.44 -6.95 3.36
CA SER A 30 19.68 -7.72 3.52
C SER A 30 20.09 -8.51 2.28
N GLU A 31 19.12 -8.91 1.47
CA GLU A 31 19.31 -9.66 0.22
C GLU A 31 19.63 -8.73 -0.97
N SER A 32 19.51 -7.42 -0.77
CA SER A 32 19.89 -6.44 -1.79
C SER A 32 21.40 -6.42 -2.00
N TYR A 33 21.87 -6.18 -3.23
CA TYR A 33 23.29 -5.89 -3.45
C TYR A 33 23.69 -4.55 -2.81
N LEU A 34 22.71 -3.71 -2.48
CA LEU A 34 22.82 -2.47 -1.72
C LEU A 34 22.70 -2.72 -0.21
N SER A 35 22.80 -3.96 0.25
CA SER A 35 22.81 -4.29 1.68
C SER A 35 23.92 -3.52 2.41
N GLY A 36 23.55 -2.99 3.58
CA GLY A 36 24.42 -2.13 4.39
C GLY A 36 24.36 -0.64 4.03
N TYR A 37 23.68 -0.26 2.95
CA TYR A 37 23.29 1.13 2.71
C TYR A 37 21.99 1.48 3.43
N ASP A 38 21.87 2.74 3.78
CA ASP A 38 20.65 3.35 4.32
C ASP A 38 20.27 4.57 3.47
N PHE A 39 18.98 4.92 3.41
CA PHE A 39 18.52 6.17 2.80
C PHE A 39 17.65 6.96 3.77
N PHE A 40 17.63 8.28 3.58
CA PHE A 40 16.79 9.17 4.37
C PHE A 40 15.50 9.47 3.64
N HIS A 41 14.39 9.46 4.36
CA HIS A 41 13.12 9.97 3.85
C HIS A 41 12.41 10.87 4.86
N PRO A 42 11.90 12.05 4.47
CA PRO A 42 11.23 12.96 5.41
C PRO A 42 9.95 12.38 6.01
N VAL A 43 9.79 12.52 7.33
CA VAL A 43 8.58 12.05 8.05
C VAL A 43 7.32 12.71 7.49
N LYS A 44 7.39 14.01 7.14
CA LYS A 44 6.27 14.77 6.55
C LYS A 44 5.80 14.23 5.19
N LEU A 45 6.64 13.48 4.48
CA LEU A 45 6.32 12.86 3.18
C LEU A 45 6.05 11.37 3.33
N THR A 46 5.68 10.94 4.54
CA THR A 46 5.44 9.56 4.88
C THR A 46 4.06 9.42 5.51
N ARG A 47 3.33 8.37 5.17
CA ARG A 47 2.10 8.00 5.86
C ARG A 47 2.32 6.70 6.63
N ARG A 48 2.07 6.69 7.93
CA ARG A 48 2.02 5.44 8.71
C ARG A 48 0.74 4.70 8.40
N ILE A 49 0.85 3.39 8.21
CA ILE A 49 -0.28 2.50 7.99
C ILE A 49 -0.19 1.42 9.08
N GLU A 50 -1.04 1.57 10.09
CA GLU A 50 -1.03 0.72 11.29
C GLU A 50 -1.76 -0.61 11.08
N ASN A 51 -2.58 -0.71 10.04
CA ASN A 51 -3.42 -1.87 9.76
C ASN A 51 -3.25 -2.37 8.31
N PHE A 52 -2.01 -2.56 7.85
CA PHE A 52 -1.79 -3.30 6.62
C PHE A 52 -1.91 -4.80 6.92
N MET A 53 -3.12 -5.35 6.70
CA MET A 53 -3.42 -6.79 6.78
C MET A 53 -3.01 -7.47 8.11
N GLY A 54 -3.41 -6.88 9.24
CA GLY A 54 -3.51 -7.56 10.54
C GLY A 54 -2.29 -7.47 11.46
N GLU A 55 -1.05 -7.39 10.95
CA GLU A 55 0.13 -7.54 11.81
C GLU A 55 1.35 -6.68 11.43
N LEU A 56 1.43 -6.16 10.19
CA LEU A 56 2.61 -5.45 9.71
C LEU A 56 2.40 -3.93 9.70
N ARG A 57 3.09 -3.24 10.61
CA ARG A 57 3.21 -1.78 10.58
C ARG A 57 4.10 -1.41 9.39
N THR A 58 3.55 -0.62 8.47
CA THR A 58 4.29 -0.10 7.32
C THR A 58 4.26 1.41 7.27
N ILE A 59 5.22 1.97 6.55
CA ILE A 59 5.20 3.35 6.10
C ILE A 59 5.03 3.39 4.57
N GLU A 60 4.14 4.25 4.09
CA GLU A 60 3.97 4.54 2.67
C GLU A 60 4.79 5.79 2.32
N ILE A 61 5.61 5.67 1.28
CA ILE A 61 6.36 6.76 0.66
C ILE A 61 5.85 6.92 -0.78
N ALA A 62 5.61 8.15 -1.22
CA ALA A 62 5.29 8.47 -2.61
C ALA A 62 6.40 9.32 -3.25
N TYR A 63 6.73 9.03 -4.50
CA TYR A 63 7.76 9.75 -5.27
C TYR A 63 7.41 9.77 -6.76
N PRO A 64 7.92 10.73 -7.54
CA PRO A 64 7.70 10.80 -8.98
C PRO A 64 8.58 9.78 -9.73
N ASP A 65 8.05 9.13 -10.75
CA ASP A 65 8.73 7.99 -11.38
C ASP A 65 9.90 8.38 -12.27
N ALA A 66 9.68 9.35 -13.16
CA ALA A 66 10.50 9.52 -14.35
C ALA A 66 11.91 10.08 -14.10
N GLU A 67 12.15 10.70 -12.93
CA GLU A 67 13.40 11.46 -12.67
C GLU A 67 13.86 11.40 -11.21
N TRP A 68 13.25 10.55 -10.39
CA TRP A 68 13.62 10.49 -8.98
C TRP A 68 14.86 9.63 -8.76
N GLU A 69 15.84 10.19 -8.05
CA GLU A 69 17.02 9.49 -7.60
C GLU A 69 17.00 9.33 -6.08
N PHE A 70 17.24 8.11 -5.63
CA PHE A 70 17.46 7.83 -4.22
C PHE A 70 18.93 8.01 -3.89
N LYS A 71 19.21 8.84 -2.88
CA LYS A 71 20.56 9.02 -2.34
C LYS A 71 20.76 8.09 -1.15
N LEU A 72 21.68 7.15 -1.31
CA LEU A 72 22.01 6.12 -0.33
C LEU A 72 23.35 6.44 0.34
N TYR A 73 23.45 6.05 1.61
CA TYR A 73 24.59 6.33 2.47
C TYR A 73 25.06 5.02 3.10
N LYS A 74 26.36 4.73 2.97
CA LYS A 74 27.02 3.68 3.74
C LYS A 74 27.80 4.32 4.86
N TYR A 75 27.65 3.80 6.06
CA TYR A 75 28.40 4.27 7.23
C TYR A 75 29.45 3.25 7.65
N ASN A 76 30.48 3.71 8.36
CA ASN A 76 31.42 2.82 9.03
C ASN A 76 30.71 1.96 10.08
N ALA A 77 31.38 0.92 10.59
CA ALA A 77 30.81 0.01 11.59
C ALA A 77 30.27 0.74 12.84
N LYS A 78 30.94 1.83 13.27
CA LYS A 78 30.53 2.68 14.40
C LYS A 78 29.44 3.71 14.07
N ARG A 79 29.05 3.83 12.79
CA ARG A 79 28.06 4.76 12.24
C ARG A 79 28.29 6.26 12.52
N THR A 80 29.53 6.63 12.79
CA THR A 80 29.91 8.03 13.05
C THR A 80 30.29 8.79 11.80
N LYS A 81 30.65 8.08 10.72
CA LYS A 81 31.11 8.69 9.47
C LYS A 81 30.53 7.95 8.28
N THR A 82 30.05 8.70 7.30
CA THR A 82 29.70 8.19 5.98
C THR A 82 30.98 7.78 5.24
N VAL A 83 31.02 6.53 4.82
CA VAL A 83 32.16 5.95 4.07
C VAL A 83 31.89 5.87 2.58
N ASP A 84 30.63 5.86 2.16
CA ASP A 84 30.24 5.89 0.76
C ASP A 84 28.87 6.55 0.57
N ILE A 85 28.67 7.17 -0.60
CA ILE A 85 27.42 7.80 -1.01
C ILE A 85 27.20 7.51 -2.49
N ILE A 86 26.06 6.91 -2.80
CA ILE A 86 25.64 6.64 -4.17
C ILE A 86 24.27 7.25 -4.45
N ARG A 87 23.99 7.46 -5.74
CA ARG A 87 22.64 7.79 -6.22
C ARG A 87 22.20 6.68 -7.15
N ILE A 88 20.96 6.23 -7.00
CA ILE A 88 20.36 5.22 -7.86
C ILE A 88 19.02 5.70 -8.35
N SER A 89 18.65 5.26 -9.55
CA SER A 89 17.34 5.55 -10.13
C SER A 89 16.22 4.93 -9.29
N SER A 90 15.02 5.50 -9.40
CA SER A 90 13.79 4.93 -8.85
C SER A 90 13.56 3.48 -9.27
N TYR A 91 13.83 3.15 -10.55
CA TYR A 91 13.72 1.80 -11.08
C TYR A 91 14.64 0.81 -10.37
N THR A 92 15.93 1.13 -10.28
CA THR A 92 16.92 0.29 -9.59
C THR A 92 16.59 0.15 -8.10
N PHE A 93 16.12 1.23 -7.48
CA PHE A 93 15.69 1.19 -6.08
C PHE A 93 14.53 0.22 -5.90
N LEU A 94 13.49 0.30 -6.74
CA LEU A 94 12.33 -0.59 -6.68
C LEU A 94 12.73 -2.06 -6.84
N GLU A 95 13.56 -2.36 -7.84
CA GLU A 95 14.03 -3.73 -8.10
C GLU A 95 14.74 -4.32 -6.86
N GLU A 96 15.55 -3.51 -6.19
CA GLU A 96 16.32 -3.96 -5.03
C GLU A 96 15.56 -3.93 -3.71
N PHE A 97 14.52 -3.09 -3.60
CA PHE A 97 13.76 -2.91 -2.37
C PHE A 97 12.48 -3.74 -2.37
N GLU A 98 11.64 -3.62 -3.40
CA GLU A 98 10.33 -4.30 -3.44
C GLU A 98 10.42 -5.78 -3.77
N ASN A 99 11.32 -6.19 -4.67
CA ASN A 99 11.41 -7.63 -5.02
C ASN A 99 12.07 -8.47 -3.93
N LYS A 100 12.80 -7.82 -3.03
CA LYS A 100 13.58 -8.45 -1.95
C LYS A 100 13.01 -8.20 -0.56
N THR A 101 11.87 -7.53 -0.51
CA THR A 101 11.00 -7.54 0.64
C THR A 101 9.77 -8.34 0.25
N ASP A 102 9.27 -9.23 1.10
CA ASP A 102 8.05 -10.01 0.80
C ASP A 102 6.79 -9.14 0.58
N LEU A 103 6.92 -7.82 0.57
CA LEU A 103 5.88 -6.84 0.33
C LEU A 103 5.16 -7.03 -1.02
N ASN A 104 5.83 -7.51 -2.07
CA ASN A 104 5.18 -7.79 -3.36
C ASN A 104 4.16 -8.96 -3.26
N TYR A 105 4.44 -9.98 -2.43
CA TYR A 105 3.49 -11.05 -2.14
C TYR A 105 2.24 -10.49 -1.41
N TYR A 106 2.42 -9.58 -0.46
CA TYR A 106 1.31 -9.04 0.35
C TYR A 106 0.50 -7.93 -0.34
N ALA A 107 1.12 -7.10 -1.19
CA ALA A 107 0.44 -6.07 -1.97
C ALA A 107 -0.48 -6.68 -3.04
N MET A 108 -0.05 -7.76 -3.71
CA MET A 108 -0.90 -8.51 -4.65
C MET A 108 -2.06 -9.20 -3.93
N LYS A 109 -1.83 -9.80 -2.75
CA LYS A 109 -2.88 -10.45 -1.94
C LYS A 109 -3.95 -9.46 -1.46
N SER A 110 -3.55 -8.26 -1.01
CA SER A 110 -4.48 -7.20 -0.59
C SER A 110 -5.41 -6.74 -1.74
N LYS A 111 -4.85 -6.56 -2.93
CA LYS A 111 -5.61 -6.17 -4.13
C LYS A 111 -6.60 -7.26 -4.53
N GLN A 112 -6.19 -8.52 -4.44
CA GLN A 112 -7.02 -9.69 -4.71
C GLN A 112 -8.16 -9.83 -3.68
N GLU A 113 -7.87 -9.72 -2.39
CA GLU A 113 -8.90 -9.78 -1.33
C GLU A 113 -9.92 -8.64 -1.44
N LYS A 114 -9.50 -7.43 -1.85
CA LYS A 114 -10.43 -6.33 -2.10
C LYS A 114 -11.33 -6.61 -3.30
N ILE A 115 -10.81 -7.24 -4.34
CA ILE A 115 -11.60 -7.70 -5.50
C ILE A 115 -12.59 -8.78 -5.07
N ASP A 116 -12.17 -9.73 -4.24
CA ASP A 116 -13.01 -10.84 -3.81
C ASP A 116 -14.13 -10.38 -2.86
N ARG A 117 -13.87 -9.43 -1.95
CA ARG A 117 -14.94 -8.79 -1.16
C ARG A 117 -15.95 -8.03 -2.02
N LEU A 118 -15.51 -7.37 -3.08
CA LEU A 118 -16.41 -6.70 -4.03
C LEU A 118 -17.25 -7.73 -4.82
N ARG A 119 -16.68 -8.88 -5.15
CA ARG A 119 -17.40 -10.01 -5.79
C ARG A 119 -18.43 -10.63 -4.85
N GLU A 120 -18.08 -10.85 -3.58
CA GLU A 120 -19.00 -11.37 -2.56
C GLU A 120 -20.14 -10.39 -2.26
N ALA A 121 -19.84 -9.09 -2.11
CA ALA A 121 -20.86 -8.06 -1.92
C ALA A 121 -21.82 -7.97 -3.12
N ARG A 122 -21.31 -8.14 -4.34
CA ARG A 122 -22.14 -8.21 -5.56
C ARG A 122 -23.03 -9.45 -5.60
N ASN A 123 -22.53 -10.60 -5.15
CA ASN A 123 -23.28 -11.86 -5.14
C ASN A 123 -24.37 -11.88 -4.04
N ASN A 124 -24.15 -11.19 -2.92
CA ASN A 124 -25.13 -11.08 -1.82
C ASN A 124 -26.27 -10.07 -2.10
N HIS A 125 -26.20 -9.28 -3.17
CA HIS A 125 -27.27 -8.37 -3.62
C HIS A 125 -28.16 -8.98 -4.74
N HIS A 126 -28.10 -10.30 -4.95
CA HIS A 126 -28.98 -11.04 -5.85
C HIS A 126 -29.81 -12.12 -5.14
N THR A 127 -30.29 -11.84 -3.93
CA THR A 127 -31.53 -12.45 -3.46
C THR A 127 -32.68 -11.48 -3.76
N PRO A 128 -33.51 -11.75 -4.79
CA PRO A 128 -34.80 -11.11 -4.87
C PRO A 128 -35.52 -11.42 -3.55
N GLN A 129 -35.97 -10.39 -2.83
CA GLN A 129 -36.97 -10.62 -1.79
C GLN A 129 -38.19 -11.20 -2.48
N VAL A 130 -38.40 -12.51 -2.33
CA VAL A 130 -39.67 -13.15 -2.64
C VAL A 130 -40.66 -12.56 -1.64
N LEU A 131 -41.45 -11.58 -2.09
CA LEU A 131 -42.63 -11.11 -1.36
C LEU A 131 -43.51 -12.33 -1.09
N SER A 132 -43.86 -12.57 0.18
CA SER A 132 -44.69 -13.71 0.55
C SER A 132 -46.07 -13.59 -0.12
N PRO A 133 -46.67 -14.70 -0.56
CA PRO A 133 -47.96 -14.70 -1.24
C PRO A 133 -49.10 -14.62 -0.22
N GLU A 134 -49.22 -13.54 0.53
CA GLU A 134 -50.35 -13.32 1.45
C GLU A 134 -51.14 -12.02 1.21
N ALA A 135 -50.86 -11.29 0.14
CA ALA A 135 -51.73 -10.17 -0.28
C ALA A 135 -52.80 -10.65 -1.27
N ASN A 136 -53.67 -11.54 -0.82
CA ASN A 136 -54.88 -11.93 -1.57
C ASN A 136 -56.09 -11.90 -0.62
N VAL A 137 -56.47 -10.70 -0.18
CA VAL A 137 -57.79 -10.45 0.40
C VAL A 137 -58.52 -9.44 -0.46
N ARG A 138 -59.47 -10.03 -1.18
CA ARG A 138 -60.57 -9.52 -1.99
C ARG A 138 -61.45 -8.53 -1.21
N ILE A 139 -62.35 -7.84 -1.96
CA ILE A 139 -63.62 -7.15 -1.57
C ILE A 139 -63.49 -5.62 -1.69
N LYS A 140 -64.29 -4.86 -2.46
CA LYS A 140 -65.51 -5.15 -3.24
C LYS A 140 -65.69 -4.05 -4.30
N ASP A 141 -66.31 -4.45 -5.40
CA ASP A 141 -66.99 -3.58 -6.36
C ASP A 141 -68.04 -2.72 -5.64
N ASP A 142 -67.92 -1.40 -5.79
CA ASP A 142 -69.04 -0.47 -5.67
C ASP A 142 -69.01 0.37 -6.94
N LEU A 143 -69.81 -0.02 -7.93
CA LEU A 143 -70.25 0.88 -9.00
C LEU A 143 -71.47 0.28 -9.71
N ILE A 144 -72.51 1.11 -9.74
CA ILE A 144 -73.71 1.10 -10.59
C ILE A 144 -74.93 0.39 -10.00
N ASP A 145 -75.93 1.19 -9.63
CA ASP A 145 -77.27 1.10 -10.23
C ASP A 145 -77.95 2.50 -10.17
N ASP A 146 -78.53 2.89 -11.30
CA ASP A 146 -79.63 3.86 -11.44
C ASP A 146 -80.97 3.15 -11.15
#